data_AF-A0A7G4A5B8-F1
#
_entry.id   AF-A0A7G4A5B8-F1
#
_cell.length_a   1.000
_cell.length_b   1.000
_cell.length_c   1.000
_cell.angle_alpha   90.00
_cell.angle_beta   90.00
_cell.angle_gamma   90.00
#
_symmetry.space_group_name_H-M   'P 1'
#
loop_
_entity.id
_entity.type
_entity.pdbx_description
1 polymer ?
#
loop_
_entity_poly.entity_id
_entity_poly.type
_entity_poly.pdbx_seq_one_letter_code
_entity_poly.pdbx_strand_id
1 'polypeptide(L)'
;MPRFFDNFRQYINLRNVCIIYNGLTSLAVLYDLWNNPNANPSEYTIDISIHALTAIILMCKQTPEMVKDVAIALNTYRGLDALFKAVTPLPSTIFGAANGVDVFNHWFNRKELMKEEPEENRQEVHCKM
;
A
#
# COMPACT_ATOMS: atom_id res chain seq x y z
N MET A 1 33.74 -14.00 6.30
CA MET A 1 32.58 -13.24 6.83
C MET A 1 31.29 -13.81 6.24
N PRO A 2 30.57 -14.71 6.92
CA PRO A 2 29.20 -15.01 6.53
C PRO A 2 28.26 -14.97 7.74
N ARG A 3 27.11 -14.26 7.62
CA ARG A 3 25.87 -14.31 8.46
C ARG A 3 25.18 -12.95 8.68
N PHE A 4 25.82 -11.82 8.40
CA PHE A 4 25.16 -10.51 8.58
C PHE A 4 24.03 -10.28 7.56
N PHE A 5 24.28 -10.57 6.29
CA PHE A 5 23.30 -10.39 5.21
C PHE A 5 22.17 -11.43 5.22
N ASP A 6 22.41 -12.63 5.75
CA ASP A 6 21.39 -13.69 5.83
C ASP A 6 20.27 -13.33 6.82
N ASN A 7 20.63 -12.68 7.94
CA ASN A 7 19.64 -12.15 8.90
C ASN A 7 18.80 -11.02 8.29
N PHE A 8 19.39 -10.13 7.49
CA PHE A 8 18.64 -9.05 6.83
C PHE A 8 17.59 -9.58 5.85
N ARG A 9 17.92 -10.66 5.11
CA ARG A 9 17.01 -11.28 4.15
C ARG A 9 15.75 -11.85 4.81
N GLN A 10 15.82 -12.23 6.08
CA GLN A 10 14.69 -12.75 6.84
C GLN A 10 13.70 -11.65 7.29
N TYR A 11 14.17 -10.40 7.42
CA TYR A 11 13.34 -9.23 7.78
C TYR A 11 12.78 -8.47 6.56
N ILE A 12 13.43 -8.56 5.40
CA ILE A 12 12.95 -8.00 4.14
C ILE A 12 12.01 -9.02 3.46
N ASN A 13 10.83 -9.19 4.04
CA ASN A 13 9.71 -9.81 3.33
C ASN A 13 8.95 -8.73 2.56
N LEU A 14 8.41 -9.06 1.38
CA LEU A 14 7.63 -8.17 0.53
C LEU A 14 6.51 -7.45 1.30
N ARG A 15 5.87 -8.15 2.25
CA ARG A 15 4.88 -7.56 3.17
C ARG A 15 5.43 -6.36 3.95
N ASN A 16 6.61 -6.48 4.54
CA ASN A 16 7.24 -5.40 5.30
C ASN A 16 7.64 -4.23 4.39
N VAL A 17 8.11 -4.53 3.17
CA VAL A 17 8.41 -3.51 2.16
C VAL A 17 7.15 -2.74 1.80
N CYS A 18 6.04 -3.42 1.54
CA CYS A 18 4.75 -2.78 1.29
C CYS A 18 4.31 -1.91 2.47
N ILE A 19 4.38 -2.42 3.72
CA ILE A 19 4.00 -1.64 4.91
C ILE A 19 4.81 -0.34 4.99
N ILE A 20 6.14 -0.45 4.87
CA ILE A 20 7.05 0.69 4.98
C ILE A 20 6.80 1.68 3.84
N TYR A 21 6.68 1.21 2.59
CA TYR A 21 6.42 2.08 1.45
C TYR A 21 5.11 2.84 1.64
N ASN A 22 4.01 2.14 1.94
CA ASN A 22 2.70 2.79 2.11
C ASN A 22 2.72 3.80 3.27
N GLY A 23 3.37 3.48 4.39
CA GLY A 23 3.53 4.42 5.50
C GLY A 23 4.30 5.68 5.11
N LEU A 24 5.45 5.51 4.44
CA LEU A 24 6.30 6.64 4.00
C LEU A 24 5.62 7.48 2.91
N THR A 25 4.96 6.84 1.93
CA THR A 25 4.23 7.55 0.87
C THR A 25 3.06 8.33 1.45
N SER A 26 2.27 7.75 2.36
CA SER A 26 1.21 8.48 3.04
C SER A 26 1.72 9.73 3.77
N LEU A 27 2.88 9.65 4.43
CA LEU A 27 3.49 10.80 5.11
C LEU A 27 4.05 11.82 4.12
N ALA A 28 4.70 11.37 3.06
CA ALA A 28 5.28 12.24 2.04
C ALA A 28 4.19 13.02 1.29
N VAL A 29 3.10 12.35 0.91
CA VAL A 29 1.95 12.98 0.24
C VAL A 29 1.24 13.93 1.21
N LEU A 30 1.08 13.58 2.49
CA LEU A 30 0.53 14.49 3.50
C LEU A 30 1.40 15.74 3.68
N TYR A 31 2.72 15.57 3.72
CA TYR A 31 3.67 16.68 3.81
C TYR A 31 3.58 17.58 2.59
N ASP A 32 3.52 17.02 1.38
CA ASP A 32 3.40 17.81 0.15
C ASP A 32 2.03 18.52 0.09
N LEU A 33 0.93 17.87 0.48
CA LEU A 33 -0.38 18.52 0.60
C LEU A 33 -0.34 19.75 1.54
N TRP A 34 0.40 19.65 2.64
CA TRP A 34 0.50 20.73 3.62
C TRP A 34 1.32 21.92 3.12
N ASN A 35 2.34 21.67 2.29
CA ASN A 35 3.34 22.68 1.92
C ASN A 35 3.22 23.16 0.46
N ASN A 36 2.47 22.48 -0.39
CA ASN A 36 2.30 22.82 -1.80
C ASN A 36 0.93 23.44 -2.05
N PRO A 37 0.84 24.76 -2.29
CA PRO A 37 -0.44 25.44 -2.54
C PRO A 37 -1.10 25.01 -3.86
N ASN A 38 -0.36 24.33 -4.74
CA ASN A 38 -0.89 23.79 -5.99
C ASN A 38 -1.32 22.33 -5.88
N ALA A 39 -1.16 21.68 -4.73
CA ALA A 39 -1.59 20.30 -4.53
C ALA A 39 -3.12 20.21 -4.65
N ASN A 40 -3.61 19.24 -5.43
CA ASN A 40 -5.04 18.96 -5.50
C ASN A 40 -5.47 18.16 -4.27
N PRO A 41 -6.26 18.73 -3.33
CA PRO A 41 -6.58 18.04 -2.08
C PRO A 41 -7.36 16.74 -2.28
N SER A 42 -8.18 16.64 -3.34
CA SER A 42 -8.94 15.41 -3.59
C SER A 42 -8.03 14.27 -4.06
N GLU A 43 -7.04 14.58 -4.89
CA GLU A 43 -6.06 13.59 -5.37
C GLU A 43 -5.21 13.08 -4.21
N TYR A 44 -4.67 14.00 -3.40
CA TYR A 44 -3.77 13.69 -2.30
C TYR A 44 -4.49 12.97 -1.15
N THR A 45 -5.72 13.39 -0.82
CA THR A 45 -6.49 12.75 0.26
C THR A 45 -6.83 11.31 -0.07
N ILE A 46 -7.19 11.01 -1.34
CA ILE A 46 -7.44 9.65 -1.80
C ILE A 46 -6.15 8.82 -1.68
N ASP A 47 -5.02 9.37 -2.13
CA ASP A 47 -3.73 8.69 -2.11
C ASP A 47 -3.29 8.34 -0.68
N ILE A 48 -3.29 9.34 0.21
CA ILE A 48 -3.02 9.19 1.66
C ILE A 48 -3.93 8.09 2.25
N SER A 49 -5.23 8.14 1.98
CA SER A 49 -6.20 7.20 2.56
C SER A 49 -5.92 5.77 2.14
N ILE A 50 -5.62 5.55 0.86
CA ILE A 50 -5.38 4.20 0.31
C ILE A 50 -4.06 3.65 0.85
N HIS A 51 -3.00 4.45 0.89
CA HIS A 51 -1.73 4.05 1.46
C HIS A 51 -1.83 3.75 2.95
N ALA A 52 -2.41 4.66 3.74
CA ALA A 52 -2.58 4.46 5.18
C ALA A 52 -3.43 3.23 5.49
N LEU A 53 -4.57 3.06 4.81
CA LEU A 53 -5.43 1.88 4.97
C LEU A 53 -4.69 0.60 4.65
N THR A 54 -3.94 0.57 3.55
CA THR A 54 -3.19 -0.62 3.14
C THR A 54 -2.08 -0.96 4.13
N ALA A 55 -1.34 0.04 4.62
CA ALA A 55 -0.33 -0.16 5.66
C ALA A 55 -0.96 -0.77 6.93
N ILE A 56 -2.10 -0.22 7.39
CA ILE A 56 -2.82 -0.71 8.57
C ILE A 56 -3.25 -2.16 8.38
N ILE A 57 -3.91 -2.49 7.26
CA ILE A 57 -4.38 -3.85 6.97
C ILE A 57 -3.21 -4.84 6.96
N LEU A 58 -2.09 -4.47 6.32
CA LEU A 58 -0.91 -5.32 6.28
C LEU A 58 -0.20 -5.44 7.64
N MET A 59 -0.38 -4.51 8.57
CA MET A 59 0.12 -4.62 9.95
C MET A 59 -0.80 -5.44 10.85
N CYS A 60 -2.11 -5.45 10.57
CA CYS A 60 -3.07 -6.22 11.35
C CYS A 60 -2.81 -7.73 11.23
N LYS A 61 -2.97 -8.43 12.35
CA LYS A 61 -2.90 -9.91 12.39
C LYS A 61 -4.07 -10.55 11.64
N GLN A 62 -5.24 -9.92 11.74
CA GLN A 62 -6.48 -10.33 11.09
C GLN A 62 -7.21 -9.06 10.65
N THR A 63 -7.83 -9.10 9.49
CA THR A 63 -8.66 -8.00 8.96
C THR A 63 -9.93 -8.62 8.38
N PRO A 64 -11.12 -8.05 8.62
CA PRO A 64 -12.35 -8.56 8.03
C PRO A 64 -12.22 -8.65 6.50
N GLU A 65 -12.68 -9.75 5.90
CA GLU A 65 -12.55 -9.97 4.44
C GLU A 65 -13.17 -8.83 3.63
N MET A 66 -14.32 -8.30 4.06
CA MET A 66 -14.92 -7.10 3.43
C MET A 66 -13.98 -5.89 3.40
N VAL A 67 -13.18 -5.68 4.45
CA VAL A 67 -12.20 -4.57 4.51
C VAL A 67 -11.01 -4.86 3.60
N LYS A 68 -10.56 -6.12 3.51
CA LYS A 68 -9.53 -6.54 2.54
C LYS A 68 -10.01 -6.33 1.10
N ASP A 69 -11.24 -6.73 0.79
CA ASP A 69 -11.85 -6.55 -0.54
C ASP A 69 -11.93 -5.07 -0.94
N VAL A 70 -12.36 -4.21 -0.01
CA VAL A 70 -12.35 -2.75 -0.22
C VAL A 70 -10.93 -2.26 -0.49
N ALA A 71 -9.94 -2.67 0.29
CA ALA A 71 -8.56 -2.27 0.07
C ALA A 71 -7.99 -2.77 -1.26
N ILE A 72 -8.34 -3.98 -1.70
CA ILE A 72 -7.97 -4.52 -3.01
C ILE A 72 -8.58 -3.68 -4.13
N ALA A 73 -9.88 -3.36 -4.02
CA ALA A 73 -10.57 -2.54 -5.01
C ALA A 73 -9.95 -1.14 -5.09
N LEU A 74 -9.67 -0.51 -3.96
CA LEU A 74 -9.05 0.81 -3.88
C LEU A 74 -7.63 0.82 -4.46
N ASN A 75 -6.79 -0.16 -4.10
CA ASN A 75 -5.45 -0.28 -4.69
C ASN A 75 -5.50 -0.52 -6.21
N THR A 76 -6.48 -1.29 -6.67
CA THR A 76 -6.66 -1.54 -8.11
C THR A 76 -7.06 -0.25 -8.83
N TYR A 77 -8.06 0.47 -8.31
CA TYR A 77 -8.51 1.74 -8.86
C TYR A 77 -7.36 2.75 -8.92
N ARG A 78 -6.66 2.96 -7.80
CA ARG A 78 -5.58 3.95 -7.72
C ARG A 78 -4.38 3.55 -8.56
N GLY A 79 -4.01 2.26 -8.62
CA GLY A 79 -2.95 1.78 -9.50
C GLY A 79 -3.25 2.03 -10.98
N LEU A 80 -4.51 1.89 -11.41
CA LEU A 80 -4.93 2.22 -12.78
C LEU A 80 -4.93 3.73 -13.03
N ASP A 81 -5.43 4.53 -12.08
CA ASP A 81 -5.39 6.00 -12.15
C ASP A 81 -3.94 6.53 -12.22
N ALA A 82 -3.04 6.02 -11.37
CA ALA A 82 -1.62 6.33 -11.38
C ALA A 82 -0.97 5.96 -12.72
N LEU A 83 -1.26 4.76 -13.24
CA LEU A 83 -0.75 4.33 -14.55
C LEU A 83 -1.21 5.28 -15.65
N PHE A 84 -2.50 5.62 -15.65
CA PHE A 84 -3.06 6.52 -16.63
C PHE A 84 -2.43 7.91 -16.56
N LYS A 85 -2.25 8.47 -15.37
CA LYS A 85 -1.56 9.75 -15.14
C LYS A 85 -0.06 9.71 -15.40
N ALA A 86 0.58 8.54 -15.34
CA ALA A 86 1.99 8.38 -15.66
C ALA A 86 2.25 8.37 -17.18
N VAL A 87 1.29 7.87 -17.98
CA VAL A 87 1.46 7.68 -19.44
C VAL A 87 0.69 8.71 -20.29
N THR A 88 -0.15 9.55 -19.67
CA THR A 88 -0.93 10.58 -20.36
C THR A 88 -0.64 11.97 -19.81
N PRO A 89 -0.89 13.05 -20.57
CA PRO A 89 -0.68 14.44 -20.13
C PRO A 89 -1.82 14.97 -19.23
N LEU A 90 -2.56 14.08 -18.55
CA LEU A 90 -3.66 14.51 -17.68
C LEU A 90 -3.18 15.36 -16.51
N PRO A 91 -4.02 16.29 -16.02
CA PRO A 91 -3.69 17.12 -14.88
C PRO A 91 -3.57 16.23 -13.64
N SER A 92 -2.32 15.97 -13.25
CA SER A 92 -1.91 15.38 -11.98
C SER A 92 -1.02 16.39 -11.30
N THR A 93 -1.31 16.66 -10.04
CA THR A 93 -0.42 17.51 -9.21
C THR A 93 0.70 16.68 -8.57
N ILE A 94 0.53 15.35 -8.55
CA ILE A 94 1.57 14.37 -8.27
C ILE A 94 2.48 14.20 -9.49
N PHE A 95 3.80 14.23 -9.28
CA PHE A 95 4.80 14.08 -10.34
C PHE A 95 4.68 12.73 -11.07
N GLY A 96 4.80 12.73 -12.41
CA GLY A 96 4.58 11.54 -13.24
C GLY A 96 5.47 10.34 -12.88
N ALA A 97 6.74 10.57 -12.52
CA ALA A 97 7.61 9.48 -12.08
C ALA A 97 7.18 8.89 -10.72
N ALA A 98 6.61 9.71 -9.82
CA ALA A 98 6.07 9.23 -8.55
C ALA A 98 4.85 8.34 -8.81
N ASN A 99 3.92 8.77 -9.68
CA ASN A 99 2.81 7.92 -10.14
C ASN A 99 3.32 6.60 -10.75
N GLY A 100 4.39 6.63 -11.55
CA GLY A 100 4.98 5.42 -12.14
C GLY A 100 5.51 4.42 -11.11
N VAL A 101 6.22 4.88 -10.07
CA VAL A 101 6.65 4.02 -8.95
C VAL A 101 5.44 3.48 -8.19
N ASP A 102 4.40 4.31 -8.04
CA ASP A 102 3.23 3.98 -7.27
C ASP A 102 2.35 2.88 -7.91
N VAL A 103 2.35 2.80 -9.24
CA VAL A 103 1.75 1.66 -9.97
C VAL A 103 2.32 0.32 -9.48
N PHE A 104 3.65 0.23 -9.33
CA PHE A 104 4.28 -0.99 -8.85
C PHE A 104 3.91 -1.29 -7.41
N ASN A 105 3.86 -0.27 -6.55
CA ASN A 105 3.43 -0.44 -5.17
C ASN A 105 1.98 -0.96 -5.08
N HIS A 106 1.04 -0.37 -5.81
CA HIS A 106 -0.35 -0.84 -5.83
C HIS A 106 -0.47 -2.29 -6.33
N TRP A 107 0.35 -2.67 -7.30
CA TRP A 107 0.43 -4.06 -7.74
C TRP A 107 0.92 -5.00 -6.62
N PHE A 108 1.99 -4.63 -5.91
CA PHE A 108 2.51 -5.43 -4.79
C PHE A 108 1.53 -5.48 -3.62
N ASN A 109 0.90 -4.36 -3.27
CA ASN A 109 -0.16 -4.30 -2.27
C ASN A 109 -1.28 -5.28 -2.59
N ARG A 110 -1.77 -5.28 -3.83
CA ARG A 110 -2.79 -6.23 -4.28
C ARG A 110 -2.31 -7.67 -4.13
N LYS A 111 -1.07 -7.98 -4.51
CA LYS A 111 -0.51 -9.33 -4.35
C LYS A 111 -0.43 -9.75 -2.89
N GLU A 112 0.00 -8.88 -1.98
CA GLU A 112 0.04 -9.18 -0.55
C GLU A 112 -1.34 -9.32 0.08
N LEU A 113 -2.30 -8.46 -0.29
CA LEU A 113 -3.67 -8.50 0.23
C LEU A 113 -4.44 -9.75 -0.23
N MET A 114 -4.11 -10.30 -1.41
CA MET A 114 -4.73 -11.52 -1.95
C MET A 114 -4.07 -12.82 -1.45
N LYS A 115 -3.01 -12.76 -0.63
CA LYS A 115 -2.44 -13.96 -0.04
C LYS A 115 -3.41 -14.51 1.01
N GLU A 116 -3.74 -15.79 0.90
CA GLU A 116 -4.47 -16.48 1.96
C GLU A 116 -3.65 -16.43 3.27
N GLU A 117 -4.33 -16.15 4.38
CA GLU A 117 -3.68 -16.24 5.68
C GLU A 117 -3.31 -17.70 5.98
N PRO A 118 -2.10 -17.96 6.51
CA PRO A 118 -1.69 -19.30 6.90
C PRO A 118 -2.67 -19.89 7.92
N GLU A 119 -2.98 -21.19 7.77
CA GLU A 119 -4.04 -21.92 8.48
C GLU A 119 -3.97 -21.84 10.02
N GLU A 120 -2.82 -21.51 10.59
CA GLU A 120 -2.61 -21.36 12.04
C GLU A 120 -3.51 -20.26 12.66
N ASN A 121 -3.82 -19.20 11.90
CA ASN A 121 -4.79 -18.18 12.32
C ASN A 121 -6.25 -18.61 12.16
N ARG A 122 -6.52 -19.62 11.33
CA ARG A 122 -7.88 -20.10 11.00
C ARG A 122 -8.41 -21.05 12.10
N GLN A 123 -7.53 -21.75 12.81
CA GLN A 123 -7.89 -22.69 13.89
C GLN A 123 -8.26 -22.03 15.23
N GLU A 124 -7.74 -20.83 15.56
CA GLU A 124 -8.11 -20.15 16.81
C GLU A 124 -9.62 -19.80 16.90
N VAL A 125 -10.29 -19.68 15.75
CA VAL A 125 -11.73 -19.38 15.67
C VAL A 125 -12.57 -20.63 15.92
N HIS A 126 -12.11 -21.81 15.53
CA HIS A 126 -12.87 -23.05 15.69
C HIS A 126 -12.80 -23.64 17.11
N CYS A 127 -11.80 -23.28 17.90
CA CYS A 127 -11.67 -23.69 19.31
C CYS A 127 -12.28 -22.69 20.31
N LYS A 128 -12.80 -21.55 19.86
CA LYS A 128 -13.38 -20.50 20.73
C LYS A 128 -14.88 -20.24 20.49
N MET A 129 -15.58 -21.11 19.76
CA MET A 129 -17.04 -21.15 19.72
C MET A 129 -17.60 -22.21 20.66
#